data_AF-A0A819LC12-F1
#
_entry.id   AF-A0A819LC12-F1
#
_cell.length_a   1.000
_cell.length_b   1.000
_cell.length_c   1.000
_cell.angle_alpha   90.00
_cell.angle_beta   90.00
_cell.angle_gamma   90.00
#
_symmetry.space_group_name_H-M   'P 1'
#
loop_
_entity.id
_entity.type
_entity.pdbx_description
1 polymer ?
#
loop_
_entity_poly.entity_id
_entity_poly.type
_entity_poly.pdbx_seq_one_letter_code
_entity_poly.pdbx_strand_id
1 'polypeptide(L)'
;MIRNISDEEFHAINTLKNNKEIIISRADKGNAIIIMDRKNYMEKIQQILQLKQELKQLKLVLKTNGYPDHIIRRGIREGTIITNKMIKKQQQQLLDRYSSNQVQLATCYSPPNENLPLNLFNDILRRNSNTILLGDLNAKHESWSNTTGNQKGGLLFEWLNENYFQVINKFVPTSTRSNAVIDLILAPMNIYFWFFFCISTY
;
A
#
# COMPACT_ATOMS: atom_id res chain seq x y z
N MET A 1 -27.56 -26.61 -10.46
CA MET A 1 -27.33 -25.17 -10.23
C MET A 1 -25.81 -24.97 -10.26
N ILE A 2 -25.30 -24.27 -11.27
CA ILE A 2 -23.85 -24.09 -11.45
C ILE A 2 -23.36 -23.17 -10.33
N ARG A 3 -22.40 -23.64 -9.51
CA ARG A 3 -21.71 -22.78 -8.55
C ARG A 3 -20.74 -21.90 -9.34
N ASN A 4 -21.00 -20.58 -9.36
CA ASN A 4 -20.13 -19.59 -10.00
C ASN A 4 -18.86 -19.25 -9.17
N ILE A 5 -18.62 -19.98 -8.08
CA ILE A 5 -17.46 -19.81 -7.19
C ILE A 5 -16.96 -21.20 -6.79
N SER A 6 -15.64 -21.34 -6.67
CA SER A 6 -15.00 -22.58 -6.24
C SER A 6 -15.32 -22.89 -4.78
N ASP A 7 -15.07 -24.13 -4.35
CA ASP A 7 -15.27 -24.52 -2.95
C ASP A 7 -14.28 -23.78 -2.02
N GLU A 8 -13.05 -23.49 -2.48
CA GLU A 8 -12.11 -22.64 -1.75
C GLU A 8 -12.61 -21.20 -1.62
N GLU A 9 -13.11 -20.61 -2.71
CA GLU A 9 -13.67 -19.24 -2.69
C GLU A 9 -14.88 -19.16 -1.77
N PHE A 10 -15.76 -20.16 -1.82
CA PHE A 10 -16.90 -20.27 -0.91
C PHE A 10 -16.45 -20.35 0.55
N HIS A 11 -15.44 -21.18 0.84
CA HIS A 11 -14.90 -21.31 2.19
C HIS A 11 -14.23 -20.03 2.68
N ALA A 12 -13.49 -19.34 1.82
CA ALA A 12 -12.86 -18.04 2.12
C ALA A 12 -13.91 -16.96 2.42
N ILE A 13 -14.95 -16.84 1.59
CA ILE A 13 -16.07 -15.90 1.80
C ILE A 13 -16.80 -16.23 3.11
N ASN A 14 -17.07 -17.51 3.37
CA ASN A 14 -17.75 -17.92 4.59
C ASN A 14 -16.90 -17.63 5.84
N THR A 15 -15.58 -17.83 5.77
CA THR A 15 -14.64 -17.50 6.85
C THR A 15 -14.62 -15.99 7.11
N LEU A 16 -14.53 -15.19 6.05
CA LEU A 16 -14.52 -13.73 6.14
C LEU A 16 -15.84 -13.19 6.72
N LYS A 17 -16.98 -13.72 6.26
CA LYS A 17 -18.31 -13.33 6.73
C LYS A 17 -18.53 -13.63 8.22
N ASN A 18 -17.93 -14.70 8.71
CA ASN A 18 -18.05 -15.13 10.11
C ASN A 18 -16.95 -14.56 11.02
N ASN A 19 -15.97 -13.83 10.48
CA ASN A 19 -14.91 -13.23 11.26
C ASN A 19 -15.45 -12.05 12.10
N LYS A 20 -15.49 -12.24 13.42
CA LYS A 20 -15.97 -11.23 14.37
C LYS A 20 -14.93 -10.14 14.66
N GLU A 21 -13.67 -10.31 14.30
CA GLU A 21 -12.63 -9.31 14.54
C GLU A 21 -12.65 -8.17 13.52
N ILE A 22 -13.42 -8.30 12.44
CA ILE A 22 -13.54 -7.29 11.40
C ILE A 22 -14.95 -6.74 11.30
N ILE A 23 -15.04 -5.51 10.79
CA ILE A 23 -16.28 -4.85 10.40
C ILE A 23 -16.19 -4.56 8.92
N ILE A 24 -17.23 -4.98 8.20
CA ILE A 24 -17.39 -4.75 6.78
C ILE A 24 -18.60 -3.82 6.62
N SER A 25 -18.39 -2.63 6.06
CA SER A 25 -19.45 -1.65 5.83
C SER A 25 -19.32 -1.02 4.45
N ARG A 26 -20.41 -0.43 3.96
CA ARG A 26 -20.33 0.41 2.75
C ARG A 26 -19.61 1.72 3.07
N ALA A 27 -18.82 2.21 2.13
CA ALA A 27 -18.27 3.55 2.20
C ALA A 27 -19.37 4.62 2.13
N ASP A 28 -19.09 5.80 2.67
CA ASP A 28 -20.00 6.96 2.63
C ASP A 28 -20.07 7.60 1.24
N LYS A 29 -19.01 7.45 0.44
CA LYS A 29 -18.89 7.95 -0.94
C LYS A 29 -18.29 6.88 -1.87
N GLY A 30 -18.90 6.73 -3.04
CA GLY A 30 -18.46 5.77 -4.07
C GLY A 30 -18.96 4.35 -3.85
N ASN A 31 -18.76 3.49 -4.85
CA ASN A 31 -19.18 2.08 -4.82
C ASN A 31 -18.08 1.20 -4.19
N ALA A 32 -17.71 1.51 -2.94
CA ALA A 32 -16.61 0.87 -2.22
C ALA A 32 -17.08 0.21 -0.92
N ILE A 33 -16.34 -0.81 -0.50
CA ILE A 33 -16.53 -1.52 0.78
C ILE A 33 -15.34 -1.21 1.68
N ILE A 34 -15.60 -0.82 2.92
CA ILE A 34 -14.59 -0.55 3.93
C ILE A 34 -14.49 -1.78 4.85
N ILE A 35 -13.28 -2.27 5.05
CA ILE A 35 -12.95 -3.30 6.02
C ILE A 35 -12.15 -2.65 7.13
N MET A 36 -12.61 -2.79 8.37
CA MET A 36 -11.97 -2.20 9.54
C MET A 36 -11.76 -3.26 10.62
N ASP A 37 -10.69 -3.10 11.38
CA ASP A 37 -10.52 -3.81 12.64
C ASP A 37 -11.64 -3.42 13.62
N ARG A 38 -12.35 -4.41 14.18
CA ARG A 38 -13.50 -4.19 15.06
C ARG A 38 -13.10 -3.47 16.32
N LYS A 39 -11.96 -3.82 16.93
CA LYS A 39 -11.52 -3.24 18.19
C LYS A 39 -11.27 -1.74 18.00
N ASN A 40 -10.49 -1.37 16.99
CA ASN A 40 -10.21 0.02 16.63
C ASN A 40 -11.50 0.80 16.33
N TYR A 41 -12.43 0.20 15.59
CA TYR A 41 -13.72 0.82 15.29
C TYR A 41 -14.56 1.07 16.56
N MET A 42 -14.65 0.07 17.45
CA MET A 42 -15.42 0.17 18.70
C MET A 42 -14.82 1.19 19.65
N GLU A 43 -13.49 1.21 19.80
CA GLU A 43 -12.79 2.24 20.58
C GLU A 43 -13.08 3.64 20.01
N LYS A 44 -13.11 3.79 18.69
CA LYS A 44 -13.42 5.08 18.07
C LYS A 44 -14.86 5.51 18.32
N ILE A 45 -15.83 4.60 18.28
CA ILE A 45 -17.22 4.88 18.63
C ILE A 45 -17.33 5.36 20.08
N GLN A 46 -16.69 4.65 21.01
CA GLN A 46 -16.73 5.01 22.43
C GLN A 46 -16.18 6.42 22.67
N GLN A 47 -15.04 6.75 22.03
CA GLN A 47 -14.48 8.10 22.07
C GLN A 47 -15.47 9.16 21.55
N ILE A 48 -16.15 8.89 20.43
CA ILE A 48 -17.12 9.83 19.85
C ILE A 48 -18.33 10.02 20.77
N LEU A 49 -18.83 8.95 21.40
CA LEU A 49 -19.95 9.02 22.34
C LEU A 49 -19.57 9.83 23.59
N GLN A 50 -18.39 9.57 24.15
CA GLN A 50 -17.87 10.30 25.31
C GLN A 50 -17.75 11.81 25.02
N LEU A 51 -17.15 12.17 23.88
CA LEU A 51 -17.01 13.58 23.48
C LEU A 51 -18.36 14.29 23.32
N LYS A 52 -19.37 13.60 22.77
CA LYS A 52 -20.73 14.15 22.67
C LYS A 52 -21.33 14.43 24.04
N GLN A 53 -21.10 13.56 25.01
CA GLN A 53 -21.57 13.72 26.38
C GLN A 53 -20.86 14.89 27.08
N GLU A 54 -19.54 14.99 26.97
CA GLU A 54 -18.75 16.10 27.52
C GLU A 54 -19.18 17.45 26.94
N LEU A 55 -19.42 17.53 25.62
CA LEU A 55 -19.88 18.75 24.97
C LEU A 55 -21.29 19.17 25.42
N LYS A 56 -22.16 18.20 25.74
CA LYS A 56 -23.47 18.45 26.35
C LYS A 56 -23.32 19.01 27.76
N GLN A 57 -22.42 18.44 28.57
CA GLN A 57 -22.15 18.91 29.93
C GLN A 57 -21.53 20.31 29.94
N LEU A 58 -20.57 20.58 29.07
CA LEU A 58 -19.96 21.90 28.93
C LEU A 58 -21.02 22.97 28.60
N LYS A 59 -21.92 22.69 27.64
CA LYS A 59 -23.04 23.59 27.32
C LYS A 59 -23.93 23.86 28.53
N LEU A 60 -24.22 22.84 29.33
CA LEU A 60 -25.05 22.99 30.53
C LEU A 60 -24.35 23.86 31.57
N VAL A 61 -23.09 23.56 31.90
CA VAL A 61 -22.29 24.31 32.87
C VAL A 61 -22.16 25.78 32.49
N LEU A 62 -21.88 26.08 31.22
CA LEU A 62 -21.79 27.46 30.75
C LEU A 62 -23.14 28.19 30.86
N LYS A 63 -24.26 27.54 30.55
CA LYS A 63 -25.59 28.14 30.77
C LYS A 63 -25.87 28.41 32.24
N THR A 64 -25.57 27.46 33.12
CA THR A 64 -25.78 27.59 34.58
C THR A 64 -24.93 28.71 35.17
N ASN A 65 -23.73 28.95 34.63
CA ASN A 65 -22.86 30.07 35.02
C ASN A 65 -23.27 31.42 34.40
N GLY A 66 -24.44 31.51 33.75
CA GLY A 66 -24.99 32.76 33.24
C GLY A 66 -24.43 33.24 31.89
N TYR A 67 -23.65 32.41 31.19
CA TYR A 67 -23.15 32.79 29.86
C TYR A 67 -24.29 32.83 28.83
N PRO A 68 -24.43 33.93 28.06
CA PRO A 68 -25.44 34.01 27.02
C PRO A 68 -25.28 32.94 25.94
N ASP A 69 -26.41 32.42 25.47
CA ASP A 69 -26.49 31.33 24.49
C ASP A 69 -25.67 31.59 23.20
N HIS A 70 -25.58 32.85 22.76
CA HIS A 70 -24.82 33.22 21.56
C HIS A 70 -23.30 33.15 21.79
N ILE A 71 -22.81 33.45 23.00
CA ILE A 71 -21.40 33.31 23.37
C ILE A 71 -21.00 31.85 23.40
N ILE A 72 -21.84 31.00 23.99
CA ILE A 72 -21.61 29.55 24.05
C ILE A 72 -21.54 28.95 22.63
N ARG A 73 -22.50 29.30 21.76
CA ARG A 73 -22.50 28.83 20.36
C ARG A 73 -21.26 29.29 19.60
N ARG A 74 -20.86 30.55 19.76
CA ARG A 74 -19.67 31.11 19.11
C ARG A 74 -18.40 30.39 19.57
N GLY A 75 -18.20 30.22 20.88
CA GLY A 75 -17.03 29.52 21.42
C GLY A 75 -16.91 28.08 20.93
N ILE A 76 -18.01 27.33 20.87
CA ILE A 76 -18.01 25.96 20.33
C ILE A 76 -17.66 25.94 18.84
N ARG A 77 -18.19 26.87 18.06
CA ARG A 77 -17.89 26.99 16.64
C ARG A 77 -16.40 27.29 16.41
N GLU A 78 -15.86 28.28 17.12
CA GLU A 78 -14.45 28.66 17.02
C GLU A 78 -13.53 27.51 17.46
N GLY A 79 -13.84 26.86 18.58
CA GLY A 79 -13.13 25.66 19.03
C GLY A 79 -13.13 24.55 17.98
N THR A 80 -14.28 24.27 17.34
CA THR A 80 -14.39 23.27 16.27
C THR A 80 -13.47 23.58 15.09
N ILE A 81 -13.38 24.86 14.69
CA ILE A 81 -12.50 25.29 13.59
C ILE A 81 -11.03 25.05 13.94
N ILE A 82 -10.62 25.40 15.15
CA ILE A 82 -9.24 25.21 15.63
C ILE A 82 -8.91 23.71 15.69
N THR A 83 -9.78 22.90 16.27
CA THR A 83 -9.62 21.44 16.34
C THR A 83 -9.51 20.81 14.94
N ASN A 84 -10.36 21.22 14.00
CA ASN A 84 -10.30 20.70 12.62
C ASN A 84 -8.98 21.06 11.92
N LYS A 85 -8.42 22.26 12.16
CA LYS A 85 -7.09 22.64 11.66
C LYS A 85 -6.00 21.75 12.27
N MET A 86 -6.05 21.49 13.57
CA MET A 86 -5.08 20.61 14.25
C MET A 86 -5.15 19.17 13.73
N ILE A 87 -6.36 18.62 13.56
CA ILE A 87 -6.57 17.27 13.01
C ILE A 87 -6.02 17.17 11.60
N LYS A 88 -6.32 18.14 10.71
CA LYS A 88 -5.78 18.15 9.35
C LYS A 88 -4.26 18.16 9.33
N LYS A 89 -3.64 18.96 10.21
CA LYS A 89 -2.17 19.00 10.33
C LYS A 89 -1.60 17.65 10.77
N GLN A 90 -2.21 16.99 11.75
CA GLN A 90 -1.79 15.64 12.18
C GLN A 90 -2.01 14.58 11.10
N GLN A 91 -3.15 14.63 10.39
CA GLN A 91 -3.43 13.73 9.27
C GLN A 91 -2.39 13.88 8.16
N GLN A 92 -2.02 15.11 7.81
CA GLN A 92 -0.97 15.35 6.82
C GLN A 92 0.36 14.77 7.29
N GLN A 93 0.76 15.01 8.54
CA GLN A 93 1.99 14.44 9.09
C GLN A 93 1.98 12.90 9.10
N LEU A 94 0.84 12.28 9.38
CA LEU A 94 0.68 10.83 9.28
C LEU A 94 0.79 10.37 7.83
N LEU A 95 0.10 11.02 6.89
CA LEU A 95 0.19 10.70 5.47
C LEU A 95 1.63 10.83 4.94
N ASP A 96 2.36 11.86 5.35
CA ASP A 96 3.76 12.05 4.96
C ASP A 96 4.64 10.91 5.51
N ARG A 97 4.42 10.50 6.77
CA ARG A 97 5.10 9.35 7.40
C ARG A 97 4.72 8.01 6.75
N TYR A 98 3.46 7.82 6.34
CA TYR A 98 3.03 6.61 5.64
C TYR A 98 3.58 6.59 4.21
N SER A 99 3.66 7.75 3.54
CA SER A 99 4.22 7.88 2.19
C SER A 99 5.72 7.54 2.18
N SER A 100 6.48 7.93 3.22
CA SER A 100 7.88 7.55 3.35
C SER A 100 8.11 6.05 3.61
N ASN A 101 7.07 5.32 4.03
CA ASN A 101 7.12 3.87 4.30
C ASN A 101 6.37 3.04 3.25
N GLN A 102 5.80 3.67 2.21
CA GLN A 102 5.02 2.95 1.22
C GLN A 102 5.94 2.30 0.20
N VAL A 103 5.87 0.98 0.08
CA VAL A 103 6.50 0.25 -1.02
C VAL A 103 5.75 0.58 -2.30
N GLN A 104 6.45 1.03 -3.34
CA GLN A 104 5.90 1.22 -4.68
C GLN A 104 6.17 -0.03 -5.52
N LEU A 105 5.16 -0.47 -6.28
CA LEU A 105 5.33 -1.48 -7.32
C LEU A 105 5.28 -0.78 -8.68
N ALA A 106 6.26 -1.05 -9.53
CA ALA A 106 6.30 -0.53 -10.89
C ALA A 106 6.55 -1.68 -11.87
N THR A 107 5.72 -1.77 -12.91
CA THR A 107 5.85 -2.78 -13.95
C THR A 107 6.51 -2.20 -15.20
N CYS A 108 7.39 -2.95 -15.85
CA CYS A 108 8.05 -2.53 -17.08
C CYS A 108 8.17 -3.69 -18.06
N TYR A 109 7.83 -3.44 -19.32
CA TYR A 109 8.18 -4.30 -20.43
C TYR A 109 9.31 -3.64 -21.22
N SER A 110 10.43 -4.34 -21.41
CA SER A 110 11.55 -3.90 -22.25
C SER A 110 11.71 -4.87 -23.42
N PRO A 111 11.34 -4.48 -24.66
CA PRO A 111 11.42 -5.33 -25.84
C PRO A 111 12.85 -5.83 -26.11
N PRO A 112 13.06 -7.02 -26.68
CA PRO A 112 14.40 -7.62 -26.82
C PRO A 112 15.41 -6.78 -27.62
N ASN A 113 14.93 -6.00 -28.59
CA ASN A 113 15.78 -5.25 -29.54
C ASN A 113 15.88 -3.74 -29.24
N GLU A 114 15.35 -3.28 -28.12
CA GLU A 114 15.41 -1.86 -27.71
C GLU A 114 16.36 -1.66 -26.53
N ASN A 115 16.74 -0.43 -26.19
CA ASN A 115 17.56 -0.20 -24.99
C ASN A 115 16.73 -0.36 -23.70
N LEU A 116 17.39 -0.73 -22.60
CA LEU A 116 16.75 -0.70 -21.28
C LEU A 116 16.40 0.75 -20.90
N PRO A 117 15.19 1.02 -20.36
CA PRO A 117 14.77 2.37 -20.02
C PRO A 117 15.34 2.82 -18.66
N LEU A 118 16.66 2.76 -18.48
CA LEU A 118 17.33 3.05 -17.19
C LEU A 118 17.04 4.47 -16.68
N ASN A 119 16.89 5.45 -17.58
CA ASN A 119 16.50 6.82 -17.20
C ASN A 119 15.11 6.83 -16.54
N LEU A 120 14.16 6.05 -17.06
CA LEU A 120 12.83 5.93 -16.46
C LEU A 120 12.91 5.24 -15.09
N PHE A 121 13.77 4.23 -14.94
CA PHE A 121 14.00 3.60 -13.63
C PHE A 121 14.50 4.63 -12.62
N ASN A 122 15.50 5.43 -12.98
CA ASN A 122 16.01 6.50 -12.13
C ASN A 122 14.93 7.52 -11.74
N ASP A 123 14.07 7.92 -12.68
CA ASP A 123 12.96 8.84 -12.41
C ASP A 123 11.85 8.23 -11.53
N ILE A 124 11.65 6.91 -11.60
CA ILE A 124 10.79 6.18 -10.67
C ILE A 124 11.43 6.19 -9.26
N LEU A 125 12.72 5.84 -9.16
CA LEU A 125 13.43 5.80 -7.87
C LEU A 125 13.54 7.18 -7.20
N ARG A 126 13.66 8.27 -7.96
CA ARG A 126 13.61 9.65 -7.44
C ARG A 126 12.27 9.98 -6.79
N ARG A 127 11.17 9.39 -7.27
CA ARG A 127 9.84 9.59 -6.70
C ARG A 127 9.62 8.72 -5.46
N ASN A 128 10.14 7.49 -5.48
CA ASN A 128 10.12 6.60 -4.33
C ASN A 128 11.30 5.62 -4.39
N SER A 129 12.25 5.74 -3.47
CA SER A 129 13.40 4.84 -3.39
C SER A 129 13.04 3.44 -2.88
N ASN A 130 11.87 3.28 -2.26
CA ASN A 130 11.32 2.00 -1.80
C ASN A 130 10.46 1.35 -2.91
N THR A 131 10.98 1.32 -4.14
CA THR A 131 10.27 0.77 -5.30
C THR A 131 10.78 -0.62 -5.66
N ILE A 132 9.87 -1.58 -5.83
CA ILE A 132 10.13 -2.86 -6.48
C ILE A 132 9.74 -2.73 -7.94
N LEU A 133 10.70 -2.98 -8.83
CA LEU A 133 10.49 -3.00 -10.27
C LEU A 133 10.27 -4.45 -10.71
N LEU A 134 9.28 -4.70 -11.56
CA LEU A 134 9.02 -6.03 -12.09
C LEU A 134 8.66 -6.03 -13.58
N GLY A 135 8.94 -7.12 -14.28
CA GLY A 135 8.41 -7.39 -15.61
C GLY A 135 9.40 -8.05 -16.55
N ASP A 136 8.99 -8.25 -17.80
CA ASP A 136 9.83 -8.84 -18.85
C ASP A 136 10.81 -7.79 -19.38
N LEU A 137 12.08 -7.94 -18.97
CA LEU A 137 13.13 -7.01 -19.34
C LEU A 137 13.96 -7.46 -20.56
N ASN A 138 13.77 -8.72 -21.00
CA ASN A 138 14.61 -9.38 -21.99
C ASN A 138 16.13 -9.29 -21.69
N ALA A 139 16.49 -9.15 -20.41
CA ALA A 139 17.86 -9.00 -19.93
C ALA A 139 18.39 -10.32 -19.35
N LYS A 140 19.49 -10.84 -19.89
CA LYS A 140 20.08 -12.12 -19.49
C LYS A 140 21.45 -11.89 -18.87
N HIS A 141 21.66 -12.40 -17.67
CA HIS A 141 22.95 -12.37 -17.00
C HIS A 141 23.11 -13.61 -16.13
N GLU A 142 24.35 -14.06 -15.98
CA GLU A 142 24.74 -15.27 -15.26
C GLU A 142 24.36 -15.21 -13.77
N SER A 143 24.14 -14.01 -13.21
CA SER A 143 23.75 -13.83 -11.80
C SER A 143 22.27 -14.08 -11.51
N TRP A 144 21.41 -14.21 -12.53
CA TRP A 144 19.98 -14.54 -12.35
C TRP A 144 19.43 -15.56 -13.35
N SER A 145 20.22 -15.94 -14.36
CA SER A 145 19.85 -16.95 -15.36
C SER A 145 20.99 -17.93 -15.59
N ASN A 146 20.67 -19.21 -15.82
CA ASN A 146 21.63 -20.25 -16.21
C ASN A 146 21.97 -20.23 -17.72
N THR A 147 21.84 -19.07 -18.37
CA THR A 147 22.06 -18.91 -19.82
C THR A 147 23.13 -17.86 -20.06
N THR A 148 23.76 -17.90 -21.24
CA THR A 148 24.74 -16.89 -21.65
C THR A 148 24.14 -15.49 -21.58
N GLY A 149 24.86 -14.57 -20.94
CA GLY A 149 24.45 -13.19 -20.80
C GLY A 149 24.29 -12.45 -22.14
N ASN A 150 23.54 -11.34 -22.11
CA ASN A 150 23.43 -10.41 -23.23
C ASN A 150 23.82 -8.99 -22.78
N GLN A 151 24.03 -8.08 -23.73
CA GLN A 151 24.42 -6.68 -23.44
C GLN A 151 23.45 -5.99 -22.47
N LYS A 152 22.14 -6.25 -22.60
CA LYS A 152 21.12 -5.74 -21.67
C LYS A 152 21.35 -6.22 -20.25
N GLY A 153 21.65 -7.50 -20.06
CA GLY A 153 21.92 -8.05 -18.74
C GLY A 153 23.16 -7.47 -18.10
N GLY A 154 24.23 -7.23 -18.88
CA GLY A 154 25.41 -6.50 -18.39
C GLY A 154 25.06 -5.10 -17.89
N LEU A 155 24.36 -4.31 -18.72
CA LEU A 155 23.92 -2.95 -18.34
C LEU A 155 22.98 -2.95 -17.11
N LEU A 156 22.06 -3.90 -17.05
CA LEU A 156 21.17 -4.03 -15.90
C LEU A 156 21.95 -4.40 -14.64
N PHE A 157 22.92 -5.32 -14.74
CA PHE A 157 23.75 -5.74 -13.63
C PHE A 157 24.58 -4.58 -13.05
N GLU A 158 25.19 -3.76 -13.90
CA GLU A 158 25.87 -2.52 -13.49
C GLU A 158 24.92 -1.58 -12.76
N TRP A 159 23.76 -1.29 -13.37
CA TRP A 159 22.75 -0.40 -12.77
C TRP A 159 22.25 -0.90 -11.41
N LEU A 160 22.04 -2.21 -11.26
CA LEU A 160 21.63 -2.82 -9.99
C LEU A 160 22.66 -2.58 -8.88
N ASN A 161 23.94 -2.77 -9.20
CA ASN A 161 25.04 -2.57 -8.25
C ASN A 161 25.18 -1.08 -7.85
N GLU A 162 25.07 -0.16 -8.80
CA GLU A 162 25.15 1.28 -8.56
C GLU A 162 24.01 1.81 -7.68
N ASN A 163 22.81 1.20 -7.79
CA ASN A 163 21.62 1.66 -7.09
C ASN A 163 21.28 0.84 -5.83
N TYR A 164 22.12 -0.12 -5.44
CA TYR A 164 21.88 -1.05 -4.32
C TYR A 164 20.58 -1.85 -4.47
N PHE A 165 20.37 -2.41 -5.66
CA PHE A 165 19.26 -3.31 -5.97
C PHE A 165 19.73 -4.76 -6.12
N GLN A 166 18.80 -5.68 -5.94
CA GLN A 166 18.99 -7.12 -6.12
C GLN A 166 17.91 -7.71 -7.02
N VAL A 167 18.26 -8.77 -7.74
CA VAL A 167 17.28 -9.61 -8.44
C VAL A 167 16.78 -10.69 -7.48
N ILE A 168 15.45 -10.82 -7.35
CA ILE A 168 14.81 -11.74 -6.40
C ILE A 168 14.58 -13.13 -7.01
N ASN A 169 14.64 -13.27 -8.34
CA ASN A 169 14.39 -14.53 -9.05
C ASN A 169 15.34 -15.67 -8.62
N LYS A 170 14.83 -16.92 -8.60
CA LYS A 170 15.56 -18.13 -8.19
C LYS A 170 16.08 -18.99 -9.36
N PHE A 171 16.58 -18.37 -10.44
CA PHE A 171 17.10 -19.09 -11.63
C PHE A 171 16.10 -20.03 -12.34
N VAL A 172 14.80 -19.94 -12.02
CA VAL A 172 13.75 -20.71 -12.69
C VAL A 172 13.41 -20.02 -14.02
N PRO A 173 13.53 -20.70 -15.18
CA PRO A 173 13.22 -20.11 -16.47
C PRO A 173 11.80 -19.53 -16.51
N THR A 174 11.66 -18.33 -17.08
CA THR A 174 10.37 -17.65 -17.22
C THR A 174 9.96 -17.50 -18.69
N SER A 175 10.90 -17.72 -19.61
CA SER A 175 10.65 -17.74 -21.05
C SER A 175 10.06 -19.09 -21.49
N THR A 176 8.95 -19.09 -22.22
CA THR A 176 8.38 -20.30 -22.84
C THR A 176 9.18 -20.80 -24.04
N ARG A 177 10.14 -20.02 -24.54
CA ARG A 177 10.91 -20.29 -25.76
C ARG A 177 12.37 -20.66 -25.48
N SER A 178 12.83 -20.50 -24.23
CA SER A 178 14.23 -20.73 -23.86
C SER A 178 14.37 -20.95 -22.35
N ASN A 179 15.50 -21.50 -21.90
CA ASN A 179 15.80 -21.65 -20.47
C ASN A 179 16.19 -20.32 -19.77
N ALA A 180 15.84 -19.18 -20.35
CA ALA A 180 16.23 -17.87 -19.83
C ALA A 180 15.26 -17.37 -18.75
N VAL A 181 15.80 -16.62 -17.80
CA VAL A 181 15.05 -15.87 -16.79
C VAL A 181 15.05 -14.41 -17.23
N ILE A 182 13.93 -13.93 -17.74
CA ILE A 182 13.80 -12.59 -18.33
C ILE A 182 12.68 -11.75 -17.70
N ASP A 183 11.73 -12.41 -17.03
CA ASP A 183 10.73 -11.79 -16.17
C ASP A 183 11.37 -11.58 -14.81
N LEU A 184 11.85 -10.36 -14.55
CA LEU A 184 12.68 -10.07 -13.38
C LEU A 184 11.88 -9.32 -12.33
N ILE A 185 12.18 -9.59 -11.07
CA ILE A 185 11.78 -8.80 -9.90
C ILE A 185 13.04 -8.18 -9.33
N LEU A 186 13.13 -6.86 -9.41
CA LEU A 186 14.24 -6.06 -8.89
C LEU A 186 13.76 -5.32 -7.65
N ALA A 187 14.48 -5.47 -6.55
CA ALA A 187 14.13 -4.79 -5.30
C ALA A 187 15.34 -4.10 -4.69
N PRO A 188 15.14 -3.01 -3.93
CA PRO A 188 16.23 -2.39 -3.20
C PRO A 188 16.68 -3.32 -2.06
N MET A 189 17.98 -3.32 -1.77
CA MET A 189 18.60 -4.22 -0.79
C MET A 189 18.09 -4.03 0.65
N ASN A 190 17.48 -2.88 0.96
CA ASN A 190 16.85 -2.62 2.27
C ASN A 190 15.50 -3.34 2.45
N ILE A 191 14.90 -3.88 1.37
CA ILE A 191 13.72 -4.73 1.45
C ILE A 191 14.17 -6.19 1.62
N TYR A 192 14.04 -6.70 2.84
CA TYR A 192 14.30 -8.12 3.12
C TYR A 192 13.11 -8.99 2.72
N PHE A 193 13.25 -9.72 1.63
CA PHE A 193 12.29 -10.75 1.22
C PHE A 193 12.47 -12.01 2.07
N TRP A 194 11.84 -12.05 3.24
CA TRP A 194 11.82 -13.28 4.06
C TRP A 194 10.85 -14.34 3.50
N PHE A 195 9.84 -13.93 2.72
CA PHE A 195 8.85 -14.83 2.13
C PHE A 195 8.25 -14.22 0.85
N PHE A 196 8.71 -14.64 -0.32
CA PHE A 196 7.86 -14.66 -1.52
C PHE A 196 8.10 -15.99 -2.24
N PHE A 197 7.09 -16.86 -2.13
CA PHE A 197 6.99 -18.15 -2.81
C PHE A 197 5.81 -18.07 -3.80
N CYS A 198 5.95 -18.82 -4.90
CA CYS A 198 4.99 -19.04 -6.00
C CYS A 198 4.73 -17.85 -6.93
N ILE A 199 5.05 -18.02 -8.22
CA ILE A 199 4.13 -18.66 -9.19
C ILE A 199 4.97 -19.53 -10.14
N SER A 200 4.82 -20.85 -10.07
CA SER A 200 5.23 -21.75 -11.14
C SER A 200 4.11 -21.78 -12.19
N THR A 201 4.52 -21.49 -13.42
CA THR A 201 4.06 -22.08 -14.69
C THR A 201 2.89 -23.07 -14.63
N TYR A 202 1.83 -22.74 -15.38
CA TYR A 202 1.16 -23.70 -16.26
C TYR A 202 1.31 -23.21 -17.69
#